data_AF-A0AAE4LYL1-F1
#
_entry.id   AF-A0AAE4LYL1-F1
#
_cell.length_a   1.000
_cell.length_b   1.000
_cell.length_c   1.000
_cell.angle_alpha   90.00
_cell.angle_beta   90.00
_cell.angle_gamma   90.00
#
_symmetry.space_group_name_H-M   'P 1'
#
loop_
_entity.id
_entity.type
_entity.pdbx_description
1 polymer ?
#
loop_
_entity_poly.entity_id
_entity_poly.type
_entity_poly.pdbx_seq_one_letter_code
_entity_poly.pdbx_strand_id
1 'polypeptide(L)'
;MFLIGEALVGDGAELAHIDLMIGDKMGPVGTAFANGLTQLSAGHTPLLGVIRPNLLPKPAVLIVPKVTLKHTEQVTQIFGPAQAAVSKAVADALEDGVFTGMDVDEVVIVASVFISPDAKDFNKLYRFNYGATRLALSRALDKFPDTATVLKEKDRAAHGVMGFKVQRLWNPPYLQVAMDLVDMRQVERVLREVPQNDHVIFEAGTPLIKQFGLNVIGEIRKIRPNCFIVADLKTLDTGNLEARMVSNAGGDAAVVSGLAPVETIAAFIKEAKKCGIYAIIDMLNVDEPAKLIESLAKMGGAALLPQYVEMHRAIDKEASGEYSWGDIKKIKAVAAKYNAKILVATAGGIRVPVVKKALTAGADVVVVGRAITASKDIKNAAESFLAELDSEEIDQFRVMTDF
;
A
#
# COMPACT_ATOMS: atom_id res chain seq x y z
N MET A 1 -2.73 -30.55 -10.50
CA MET A 1 -3.46 -29.37 -9.97
C MET A 1 -2.77 -28.84 -8.72
N PHE A 2 -2.67 -27.51 -8.60
CA PHE A 2 -2.17 -26.81 -7.41
C PHE A 2 -2.91 -25.47 -7.30
N LEU A 3 -3.81 -25.35 -6.32
CA LEU A 3 -4.60 -24.15 -6.08
C LEU A 3 -4.33 -23.63 -4.67
N ILE A 4 -4.39 -22.32 -4.49
CA ILE A 4 -4.14 -21.64 -3.22
C ILE A 4 -5.36 -20.77 -2.90
N GLY A 5 -5.85 -20.87 -1.67
CA GLY A 5 -6.88 -19.98 -1.15
C GLY A 5 -6.48 -19.42 0.19
N GLU A 6 -6.87 -18.18 0.45
CA GLU A 6 -6.70 -17.52 1.73
C GLU A 6 -7.98 -16.79 2.11
N ALA A 7 -8.31 -16.85 3.39
CA ALA A 7 -9.37 -16.04 3.97
C ALA A 7 -9.12 -15.73 5.46
N LEU A 8 -9.51 -14.52 5.83
CA LEU A 8 -9.50 -13.99 7.18
C LEU A 8 -10.93 -13.58 7.55
N VAL A 9 -11.48 -14.16 8.62
CA VAL A 9 -12.87 -13.94 9.07
C VAL A 9 -12.91 -13.76 10.58
N GLY A 10 -13.68 -12.77 11.03
CA GLY A 10 -13.87 -12.45 12.44
C GLY A 10 -13.02 -11.27 12.91
N ASP A 11 -12.94 -11.11 14.22
CA ASP A 11 -12.18 -10.06 14.90
C ASP A 11 -11.64 -10.56 16.25
N GLY A 12 -10.80 -9.73 16.89
CA GLY A 12 -10.26 -10.02 18.21
C GLY A 12 -9.37 -11.26 18.26
N ALA A 13 -9.38 -11.94 19.40
CA ALA A 13 -8.55 -13.13 19.62
C ALA A 13 -9.08 -14.36 18.88
N GLU A 14 -10.39 -14.42 18.60
CA GLU A 14 -11.00 -15.56 17.91
C GLU A 14 -10.89 -15.50 16.38
N LEU A 15 -10.33 -14.40 15.83
CA LEU A 15 -10.08 -14.23 14.39
C LEU A 15 -9.51 -15.51 13.77
N ALA A 16 -10.17 -16.00 12.72
CA ALA A 16 -9.69 -17.14 11.95
C ALA A 16 -8.96 -16.65 10.71
N HIS A 17 -7.77 -17.20 10.47
CA HIS A 17 -7.03 -17.02 9.23
C HIS A 17 -6.65 -18.40 8.70
N ILE A 18 -7.18 -18.71 7.52
CA ILE A 18 -7.03 -20.00 6.83
C ILE A 18 -6.25 -19.74 5.55
N ASP A 19 -5.11 -20.39 5.39
CA ASP A 19 -4.46 -20.57 4.09
C ASP A 19 -4.54 -22.05 3.73
N LEU A 20 -5.02 -22.36 2.54
CA LEU A 20 -5.14 -23.73 2.09
C LEU A 20 -4.54 -23.95 0.72
N MET A 21 -4.07 -25.17 0.51
CA MET A 21 -3.66 -25.69 -0.78
C MET A 21 -4.58 -26.85 -1.17
N ILE A 22 -5.02 -26.87 -2.42
CA ILE A 22 -5.78 -27.99 -3.02
C ILE A 22 -4.94 -28.55 -4.18
N GLY A 23 -4.79 -29.87 -4.24
CA GLY A 23 -4.08 -30.49 -5.35
C GLY A 23 -4.20 -32.00 -5.37
N ASP A 24 -3.62 -32.59 -6.42
CA ASP A 24 -3.69 -34.03 -6.64
C ASP A 24 -2.91 -34.80 -5.58
N LYS A 25 -3.40 -35.97 -5.20
CA LYS A 25 -2.74 -36.91 -4.26
C LYS A 25 -1.35 -37.34 -4.73
N MET A 26 -1.16 -37.45 -6.04
CA MET A 26 0.14 -37.82 -6.63
C MET A 26 1.02 -36.60 -6.94
N GLY A 27 0.57 -35.40 -6.59
CA GLY A 27 1.28 -34.15 -6.82
C GLY A 27 2.01 -33.60 -5.58
N PRO A 28 2.51 -32.35 -5.68
CA PRO A 28 3.20 -31.68 -4.56
C PRO A 28 2.32 -31.55 -3.30
N VAL A 29 1.03 -31.28 -3.45
CA VAL A 29 0.10 -31.15 -2.30
C VAL A 29 -0.11 -32.50 -1.62
N GLY A 30 -0.29 -33.59 -2.37
CA GLY A 30 -0.37 -34.93 -1.81
C GLY A 30 0.91 -35.38 -1.10
N THR A 31 2.08 -35.03 -1.65
CA THR A 31 3.37 -35.25 -0.98
C THR A 31 3.45 -34.47 0.34
N ALA A 32 3.07 -33.20 0.34
CA ALA A 32 3.03 -32.37 1.55
C ALA A 32 2.04 -32.91 2.59
N PHE A 33 0.88 -33.40 2.15
CA PHE A 33 -0.12 -34.05 3.01
C PHE A 33 0.46 -35.30 3.68
N ALA A 34 1.07 -36.21 2.91
CA ALA A 34 1.64 -37.44 3.43
C ALA A 34 2.80 -37.18 4.40
N ASN A 35 3.67 -36.22 4.06
CA ASN A 35 4.77 -35.80 4.93
C ASN A 35 4.25 -35.13 6.20
N GLY A 36 3.27 -34.24 6.11
CA GLY A 36 2.71 -33.56 7.29
C GLY A 36 2.07 -34.53 8.29
N LEU A 37 1.50 -35.64 7.81
CA LEU A 37 0.94 -36.68 8.69
C LEU A 37 2.02 -37.54 9.36
N THR A 38 3.21 -37.66 8.76
CA THR A 38 4.27 -38.58 9.22
C THR A 38 5.46 -37.87 9.88
N GLN A 39 5.67 -36.59 9.60
CA GLN A 39 6.78 -35.77 10.09
C GLN A 39 6.26 -34.70 11.04
N LEU A 40 6.26 -35.03 12.33
CA LEU A 40 5.70 -34.17 13.36
C LEU A 40 6.76 -33.18 13.88
N SER A 41 6.36 -31.92 14.01
CA SER A 41 7.17 -30.88 14.67
C SER A 41 6.56 -30.54 16.03
N ALA A 42 7.40 -30.34 17.04
CA ALA A 42 6.96 -29.95 18.37
C ALA A 42 6.11 -28.67 18.31
N GLY A 43 4.92 -28.72 18.90
CA GLY A 43 3.98 -27.59 18.96
C GLY A 43 3.22 -27.29 17.65
N HIS A 44 3.47 -28.00 16.55
CA HIS A 44 2.76 -27.79 15.27
C HIS A 44 2.26 -29.12 14.70
N THR A 45 1.77 -30.01 15.56
CA THR A 45 1.31 -31.35 15.18
C THR A 45 0.13 -31.25 14.20
N PRO A 46 0.30 -31.66 12.94
CA PRO A 46 -0.81 -31.69 12.00
C PRO A 46 -1.80 -32.78 12.37
N LEU A 47 -3.07 -32.59 12.00
CA LEU A 47 -4.14 -33.53 12.29
C LEU A 47 -5.07 -33.68 11.10
N LEU A 48 -5.58 -34.88 10.88
CA LEU A 48 -6.61 -35.12 9.86
C LEU A 48 -7.90 -34.40 10.26
N GLY A 49 -8.52 -33.68 9.34
CA GLY A 49 -9.85 -33.15 9.55
C GLY A 49 -10.87 -34.29 9.65
N VAL A 50 -11.67 -34.29 10.72
CA VAL A 50 -12.78 -35.21 10.91
C VAL A 50 -14.06 -34.41 11.18
N ILE A 51 -15.15 -34.74 10.50
CA ILE A 51 -16.47 -34.13 10.77
C ILE A 51 -16.96 -34.59 12.14
N ARG A 52 -16.75 -35.88 12.40
CA ARG A 52 -16.92 -36.57 13.68
C ARG A 52 -16.01 -37.81 13.67
N PRO A 53 -15.75 -38.46 14.82
CA PRO A 53 -14.94 -39.67 14.85
C PRO A 53 -15.39 -40.68 13.78
N ASN A 54 -14.42 -41.23 13.05
CA ASN A 54 -14.62 -42.18 11.95
C ASN A 54 -15.34 -41.64 10.70
N LEU A 55 -15.45 -40.32 10.54
CA LEU A 55 -16.04 -39.70 9.35
C LEU A 55 -15.16 -38.54 8.83
N LEU A 56 -14.35 -38.83 7.81
CA LEU A 56 -13.55 -37.84 7.09
C LEU A 56 -14.43 -37.06 6.10
N PRO A 57 -14.14 -35.77 5.87
CA PRO A 57 -14.69 -35.06 4.72
C PRO A 57 -14.05 -35.56 3.42
N LYS A 58 -14.70 -35.23 2.29
CA LYS A 58 -14.19 -35.41 0.94
C LYS A 58 -14.16 -34.05 0.24
N PRO A 59 -13.02 -33.62 -0.33
CA PRO A 59 -11.69 -34.22 -0.25
C PRO A 59 -11.14 -34.32 1.18
N ALA A 60 -10.17 -35.21 1.40
CA ALA A 60 -9.52 -35.32 2.70
C ALA A 60 -8.70 -34.05 2.98
N VAL A 61 -8.76 -33.55 4.22
CA VAL A 61 -8.06 -32.33 4.66
C VAL A 61 -7.09 -32.62 5.79
N LEU A 62 -5.86 -32.11 5.69
CA LEU A 62 -4.88 -32.07 6.76
C LEU A 62 -4.85 -30.65 7.34
N ILE A 63 -5.06 -30.55 8.64
CA ILE A 63 -5.07 -29.28 9.37
C ILE A 63 -3.70 -29.09 10.01
N VAL A 64 -3.06 -27.95 9.75
CA VAL A 64 -1.73 -27.60 10.24
C VAL A 64 -1.83 -26.36 11.14
N PRO A 65 -1.54 -26.46 12.45
CA PRO A 65 -1.52 -25.29 13.33
C PRO A 65 -0.46 -24.27 12.86
N LYS A 66 -0.85 -23.01 12.66
CA LYS A 66 0.06 -21.93 12.23
C LYS A 66 0.89 -21.34 13.37
N VAL A 67 0.42 -21.52 14.60
CA VAL A 67 1.10 -21.07 15.82
C VAL A 67 1.54 -22.27 16.66
N THR A 68 2.60 -22.08 17.43
CA THR A 68 3.10 -23.11 18.35
C THR A 68 2.12 -23.32 19.50
N LEU A 69 1.53 -24.51 19.56
CA LEU A 69 0.68 -24.98 20.65
C LEU A 69 1.55 -25.24 21.89
N LYS A 70 1.35 -24.46 22.95
CA LYS A 70 2.12 -24.53 24.21
C LYS A 70 1.33 -25.14 25.37
N HIS A 71 0.01 -25.03 25.34
CA HIS A 71 -0.86 -25.43 26.46
C HIS A 71 -2.06 -26.27 26.00
N THR A 72 -2.60 -27.09 26.89
CA THR A 72 -3.69 -28.03 26.61
C THR A 72 -4.96 -27.35 26.07
N GLU A 73 -5.23 -26.12 26.49
CA GLU A 73 -6.37 -25.35 26.00
C GLU A 73 -6.28 -25.09 24.48
N GLN A 74 -5.10 -24.70 23.99
CA GLN A 74 -4.85 -24.48 22.56
C GLN A 74 -4.96 -25.77 21.75
N VAL A 75 -4.51 -26.89 22.33
CA VAL A 75 -4.72 -28.22 21.75
C VAL A 75 -6.23 -28.50 21.66
N THR A 76 -7.00 -28.22 22.69
CA THR A 76 -8.45 -28.45 22.68
C THR A 76 -9.17 -27.56 21.66
N GLN A 77 -8.69 -26.34 21.44
CA GLN A 77 -9.24 -25.41 20.44
C GLN A 77 -8.99 -25.89 19.00
N ILE A 78 -7.77 -26.34 18.69
CA ILE A 78 -7.47 -26.82 17.34
C ILE A 78 -8.10 -28.20 17.07
N PHE A 79 -8.06 -29.13 18.02
CA PHE A 79 -8.66 -30.48 17.90
C PHE A 79 -10.18 -30.49 18.10
N GLY A 80 -10.78 -29.42 18.61
CA GLY A 80 -12.21 -29.32 18.85
C GLY A 80 -12.90 -28.44 17.78
N PRO A 81 -13.18 -27.16 18.10
CA PRO A 81 -13.96 -26.30 17.23
C PRO A 81 -13.31 -26.08 15.86
N ALA A 82 -11.98 -25.90 15.76
CA ALA A 82 -11.36 -25.65 14.47
C ALA A 82 -11.34 -26.90 13.56
N GLN A 83 -11.00 -28.07 14.10
CA GLN A 83 -11.06 -29.33 13.36
C GLN A 83 -12.46 -29.60 12.81
N ALA A 84 -13.49 -29.47 13.66
CA ALA A 84 -14.87 -29.66 13.27
C ALA A 84 -15.32 -28.62 12.22
N ALA A 85 -14.93 -27.36 12.40
CA ALA A 85 -15.29 -26.27 11.49
C ALA A 85 -14.70 -26.45 10.10
N VAL A 86 -13.39 -26.69 9.99
CA VAL A 86 -12.71 -26.91 8.70
C VAL A 86 -13.29 -28.14 8.00
N SER A 87 -13.48 -29.24 8.75
CA SER A 87 -13.97 -30.49 8.18
C SER A 87 -15.42 -30.38 7.68
N LYS A 88 -16.28 -29.72 8.47
CA LYS A 88 -17.67 -29.47 8.08
C LYS A 88 -17.75 -28.50 6.89
N ALA A 89 -16.91 -27.46 6.85
CA ALA A 89 -16.84 -26.54 5.71
C ALA A 89 -16.46 -27.23 4.40
N VAL A 90 -15.51 -28.17 4.42
CA VAL A 90 -15.16 -28.98 3.23
C VAL A 90 -16.32 -29.88 2.81
N ALA A 91 -16.99 -30.53 3.76
CA ALA A 91 -18.12 -31.40 3.47
C ALA A 91 -19.32 -30.62 2.89
N ASP A 92 -19.63 -29.45 3.45
CA ASP A 92 -20.70 -28.58 2.95
C ASP A 92 -20.33 -28.00 1.58
N ALA A 93 -19.05 -27.68 1.34
CA ALA A 93 -18.59 -27.28 0.01
C ALA A 93 -18.80 -28.38 -1.06
N LEU A 94 -18.63 -29.65 -0.68
CA LEU A 94 -18.96 -30.78 -1.55
C LEU A 94 -20.46 -30.86 -1.83
N GLU A 95 -21.30 -30.74 -0.79
CA GLU A 95 -22.76 -30.73 -0.93
C GLU A 95 -23.25 -29.59 -1.85
N ASP A 96 -22.64 -28.41 -1.72
CA ASP A 96 -22.92 -27.23 -2.52
C ASP A 96 -22.36 -27.31 -3.96
N GLY A 97 -21.67 -28.40 -4.31
CA GLY A 97 -21.11 -28.59 -5.65
C GLY A 97 -19.88 -27.73 -5.97
N VAL A 98 -19.23 -27.13 -4.97
CA VAL A 98 -18.03 -26.28 -5.14
C VAL A 98 -16.89 -27.02 -5.84
N PHE A 99 -16.82 -28.34 -5.69
CA PHE A 99 -15.81 -29.20 -6.34
C PHE A 99 -16.25 -29.79 -7.70
N THR A 100 -17.29 -29.24 -8.33
CA THR A 100 -17.81 -29.75 -9.61
C THR A 100 -16.72 -29.80 -10.69
N GLY A 101 -16.66 -30.94 -11.39
CA GLY A 101 -15.63 -31.19 -12.42
C GLY A 101 -14.30 -31.72 -11.86
N MET A 102 -14.19 -31.95 -10.55
CA MET A 102 -13.03 -32.57 -9.92
C MET A 102 -13.38 -33.94 -9.36
N ASP A 103 -12.44 -34.87 -9.44
CA ASP A 103 -12.51 -36.13 -8.69
C ASP A 103 -12.04 -35.88 -7.25
N VAL A 104 -13.00 -35.78 -6.32
CA VAL A 104 -12.74 -35.49 -4.91
C VAL A 104 -11.98 -36.61 -4.19
N ASP A 105 -11.93 -37.81 -4.78
CA ASP A 105 -11.13 -38.92 -4.30
C ASP A 105 -9.68 -38.85 -4.75
N GLU A 106 -9.34 -38.09 -5.79
CA GLU A 106 -7.97 -37.95 -6.29
C GLU A 106 -7.26 -36.68 -5.81
N VAL A 107 -7.95 -35.84 -5.05
CA VAL A 107 -7.40 -34.58 -4.52
C VAL A 107 -7.37 -34.58 -2.99
N VAL A 108 -6.49 -33.75 -2.44
CA VAL A 108 -6.36 -33.50 -0.99
C VAL A 108 -6.20 -32.02 -0.71
N ILE A 109 -6.51 -31.64 0.53
CA ILE A 109 -6.40 -30.27 1.02
C ILE A 109 -5.40 -30.25 2.17
N VAL A 110 -4.49 -29.28 2.17
CA VAL A 110 -3.69 -28.93 3.34
C VAL A 110 -4.09 -27.53 3.77
N ALA A 111 -4.67 -27.40 4.96
CA ALA A 111 -5.16 -26.14 5.51
C ALA A 111 -4.30 -25.73 6.72
N SER A 112 -3.59 -24.61 6.60
CA SER A 112 -2.95 -23.96 7.73
C SER A 112 -3.98 -23.11 8.47
N VAL A 113 -4.06 -23.30 9.78
CA VAL A 113 -5.08 -22.70 10.63
C VAL A 113 -4.41 -21.86 11.72
N PHE A 114 -4.66 -20.56 11.69
CA PHE A 114 -4.27 -19.66 12.76
C PHE A 114 -5.36 -19.59 13.83
N ILE A 115 -4.96 -19.73 15.08
CA ILE A 115 -5.76 -19.44 16.28
C ILE A 115 -4.87 -18.58 17.18
N SER A 116 -5.38 -17.44 17.66
CA SER A 116 -4.61 -16.62 18.60
C SER A 116 -4.34 -17.39 19.89
N PRO A 117 -3.14 -17.27 20.49
CA PRO A 117 -2.88 -17.79 21.83
C PRO A 117 -3.85 -17.29 22.90
N ASP A 118 -4.48 -16.12 22.68
CA ASP A 118 -5.40 -15.47 23.60
C ASP A 118 -6.88 -15.84 23.36
N ALA A 119 -7.18 -16.66 22.35
CA ALA A 119 -8.54 -17.07 22.03
C ALA A 119 -9.17 -17.87 23.16
N LYS A 120 -10.45 -17.65 23.46
CA LYS A 120 -11.16 -18.36 24.54
C LYS A 120 -12.57 -18.81 24.15
N ASP A 121 -13.21 -18.14 23.21
CA ASP A 121 -14.59 -18.47 22.83
C ASP A 121 -14.62 -19.56 21.75
N PHE A 122 -14.92 -20.79 22.18
CA PHE A 122 -15.03 -21.97 21.31
C PHE A 122 -16.12 -21.84 20.23
N ASN A 123 -17.20 -21.12 20.51
CA ASN A 123 -18.30 -20.95 19.57
C ASN A 123 -17.88 -20.04 18.41
N LYS A 124 -17.26 -18.90 18.75
CA LYS A 124 -16.68 -17.99 17.74
C LYS A 124 -15.58 -18.66 16.95
N LEU A 125 -14.67 -19.40 17.61
CA LEU A 125 -13.63 -20.16 16.93
C LEU A 125 -14.21 -21.12 15.88
N TYR A 126 -15.28 -21.86 16.22
CA TYR A 126 -15.94 -22.72 15.24
C TYR A 126 -16.50 -21.91 14.06
N ARG A 127 -17.29 -20.87 14.33
CA ARG A 127 -17.99 -20.10 13.29
C ARG A 127 -17.02 -19.38 12.35
N PHE A 128 -15.99 -18.75 12.89
CA PHE A 128 -15.01 -18.02 12.10
C PHE A 128 -14.12 -18.95 11.28
N ASN A 129 -13.65 -20.07 11.84
CA ASN A 129 -12.90 -21.06 11.07
C ASN A 129 -13.75 -21.71 9.98
N TYR A 130 -15.04 -21.95 10.23
CA TYR A 130 -15.97 -22.48 9.22
C TYR A 130 -16.12 -21.50 8.06
N GLY A 131 -16.44 -20.24 8.36
CA GLY A 131 -16.60 -19.17 7.36
C GLY A 131 -15.32 -18.91 6.57
N ALA A 132 -14.18 -18.80 7.25
CA ALA A 132 -12.88 -18.62 6.60
C ALA A 132 -12.53 -19.82 5.70
N THR A 133 -12.80 -21.06 6.13
CA THR A 133 -12.54 -22.24 5.30
C THR A 133 -13.42 -22.24 4.05
N ARG A 134 -14.72 -21.96 4.17
CA ARG A 134 -15.63 -21.88 3.02
C ARG A 134 -15.15 -20.81 2.02
N LEU A 135 -14.78 -19.62 2.50
CA LEU A 135 -14.31 -18.54 1.65
C LEU A 135 -12.97 -18.86 0.99
N ALA A 136 -12.01 -19.42 1.73
CA ALA A 136 -10.71 -19.82 1.18
C ALA A 136 -10.86 -20.91 0.11
N LEU A 137 -11.77 -21.87 0.29
CA LEU A 137 -12.06 -22.91 -0.72
C LEU A 137 -12.59 -22.30 -2.01
N SER A 138 -13.60 -21.41 -1.93
CA SER A 138 -14.14 -20.71 -3.10
C SER A 138 -13.02 -19.94 -3.80
N ARG A 139 -12.27 -19.12 -3.06
CA ARG A 139 -11.17 -18.32 -3.62
C ARG A 139 -10.11 -19.16 -4.31
N ALA A 140 -9.75 -20.33 -3.76
CA ALA A 140 -8.81 -21.24 -4.39
C ALA A 140 -9.31 -21.76 -5.74
N LEU A 141 -10.58 -22.18 -5.81
CA LEU A 141 -11.19 -22.80 -6.99
C LEU A 141 -11.54 -21.77 -8.06
N ASP A 142 -11.99 -20.59 -7.64
CA ASP A 142 -12.26 -19.44 -8.49
C ASP A 142 -10.96 -18.74 -8.95
N LYS A 143 -9.80 -19.18 -8.44
CA LYS A 143 -8.47 -18.58 -8.68
C LYS A 143 -8.44 -17.09 -8.32
N PHE A 144 -9.14 -16.73 -7.25
CA PHE A 144 -9.18 -15.39 -6.71
C PHE A 144 -7.98 -15.15 -5.77
N PRO A 145 -7.39 -13.94 -5.78
CA PRO A 145 -7.71 -12.81 -6.66
C PRO A 145 -7.09 -12.97 -8.05
N ASP A 146 -7.76 -12.43 -9.07
CA ASP A 146 -7.18 -12.27 -10.38
C ASP A 146 -6.17 -11.10 -10.42
N THR A 147 -5.40 -11.00 -11.51
CA THR A 147 -4.37 -9.96 -11.65
C THR A 147 -4.96 -8.54 -11.58
N ALA A 148 -6.16 -8.32 -12.13
CA ALA A 148 -6.80 -7.02 -12.15
C ALA A 148 -7.17 -6.57 -10.72
N THR A 149 -7.73 -7.48 -9.92
CA THR A 149 -8.08 -7.26 -8.52
C THR A 149 -6.84 -6.93 -7.70
N VAL A 150 -5.76 -7.71 -7.83
CA VAL A 150 -4.50 -7.45 -7.11
C VAL A 150 -3.96 -6.05 -7.43
N LEU A 151 -3.90 -5.68 -8.72
CA LEU A 151 -3.37 -4.38 -9.13
C LEU A 151 -4.22 -3.21 -8.64
N LYS A 152 -5.53 -3.41 -8.46
CA LYS A 152 -6.46 -2.39 -7.96
C LYS A 152 -6.42 -2.24 -6.44
N GLU A 153 -6.27 -3.33 -5.71
CA GLU A 153 -6.49 -3.38 -4.26
C GLU A 153 -5.20 -3.25 -3.44
N LYS A 154 -4.03 -3.58 -4.02
CA LYS A 154 -2.75 -3.65 -3.29
C LYS A 154 -2.32 -2.40 -2.52
N ASP A 155 -2.81 -1.21 -2.91
CA ASP A 155 -2.44 0.07 -2.29
C ASP A 155 -3.61 0.71 -1.50
N ARG A 156 -4.78 0.05 -1.41
CA ARG A 156 -6.00 0.60 -0.78
C ARG A 156 -6.01 0.45 0.74
N ALA A 157 -5.64 -0.72 1.23
CA ALA A 157 -5.70 -1.07 2.65
C ALA A 157 -4.31 -1.24 3.27
N ALA A 158 -4.22 -1.04 4.59
CA ALA A 158 -3.06 -1.45 5.37
C ALA A 158 -3.06 -2.97 5.57
N HIS A 159 -1.88 -3.57 5.66
CA HIS A 159 -1.78 -4.96 6.10
C HIS A 159 -2.16 -5.06 7.59
N GLY A 160 -3.03 -6.00 7.96
CA GLY A 160 -3.64 -6.05 9.30
C GLY A 160 -2.66 -6.14 10.48
N VAL A 161 -1.45 -6.67 10.26
CA VAL A 161 -0.39 -6.77 11.29
C VAL A 161 0.58 -5.59 11.27
N MET A 162 0.67 -4.87 10.15
CA MET A 162 1.71 -3.86 9.95
C MET A 162 1.51 -2.63 10.83
N GLY A 163 0.27 -2.36 11.27
CA GLY A 163 -0.07 -1.25 12.17
C GLY A 163 0.06 0.15 11.53
N PHE A 164 0.58 0.23 10.31
CA PHE A 164 0.65 1.44 9.50
C PHE A 164 0.49 1.11 8.01
N LYS A 165 0.15 2.11 7.21
CA LYS A 165 0.03 2.04 5.75
C LYS A 165 1.19 2.77 5.12
N VAL A 166 1.90 2.13 4.19
CA VAL A 166 2.85 2.83 3.31
C VAL A 166 2.04 3.44 2.18
N GLN A 167 1.84 4.76 2.24
CA GLN A 167 1.05 5.46 1.24
C GLN A 167 1.73 5.41 -0.14
N ARG A 168 0.95 5.15 -1.18
CA ARG A 168 1.37 5.21 -2.58
C ARG A 168 0.50 6.22 -3.32
N LEU A 169 1.10 6.92 -4.28
CA LEU A 169 0.41 7.97 -5.03
C LEU A 169 -0.29 7.40 -6.28
N TRP A 170 -1.36 6.62 -6.08
CA TRP A 170 -2.09 5.92 -7.15
C TRP A 170 -3.47 6.53 -7.51
N ASN A 171 -4.12 7.23 -6.57
CA ASN A 171 -5.42 7.90 -6.74
C ASN A 171 -5.33 9.44 -6.67
N PRO A 172 -4.73 10.12 -7.67
CA PRO A 172 -4.79 11.59 -7.72
C PRO A 172 -6.23 12.09 -7.87
N PRO A 173 -6.53 13.33 -7.45
CA PRO A 173 -5.57 14.38 -7.09
C PRO A 173 -5.13 14.41 -5.61
N TYR A 174 -4.01 15.08 -5.32
CA TYR A 174 -3.46 15.22 -3.96
C TYR A 174 -3.24 16.68 -3.55
N LEU A 175 -3.37 16.95 -2.25
CA LEU A 175 -2.92 18.18 -1.60
C LEU A 175 -1.55 17.93 -0.96
N GLN A 176 -0.51 18.59 -1.45
CA GLN A 176 0.82 18.58 -0.83
C GLN A 176 1.00 19.83 0.03
N VAL A 177 1.17 19.63 1.34
CA VAL A 177 1.39 20.70 2.31
C VAL A 177 2.88 20.93 2.48
N ALA A 178 3.37 22.04 1.90
CA ALA A 178 4.78 22.44 1.97
C ALA A 178 5.10 23.13 3.30
N MET A 179 5.89 22.47 4.15
CA MET A 179 6.30 22.98 5.46
C MET A 179 7.66 23.68 5.35
N ASP A 180 7.68 24.86 4.74
CA ASP A 180 8.83 25.78 4.72
C ASP A 180 9.00 26.52 6.06
N LEU A 181 9.16 25.75 7.14
CA LEU A 181 9.18 26.23 8.51
C LEU A 181 10.56 26.02 9.13
N VAL A 182 10.96 26.90 10.04
CA VAL A 182 12.23 26.81 10.78
C VAL A 182 12.02 26.65 12.29
N ASP A 183 10.79 26.31 12.70
CA ASP A 183 10.40 26.05 14.09
C ASP A 183 9.62 24.73 14.18
N MET A 184 10.18 23.76 14.91
CA MET A 184 9.57 22.44 15.10
C MET A 184 8.21 22.49 15.81
N ARG A 185 7.92 23.52 16.62
CA ARG A 185 6.59 23.68 17.24
C ARG A 185 5.52 24.00 16.19
N GLN A 186 5.87 24.79 15.18
CA GLN A 186 4.97 25.09 14.08
C GLN A 186 4.78 23.87 13.18
N VAL A 187 5.84 23.09 12.93
CA VAL A 187 5.76 21.81 12.21
C VAL A 187 4.81 20.86 12.94
N GLU A 188 5.00 20.66 14.26
CA GLU A 188 4.11 19.82 15.06
C GLU A 188 2.66 20.30 15.00
N ARG A 189 2.45 21.62 15.08
CA ARG A 189 1.11 22.21 14.96
C ARG A 189 0.45 21.87 13.62
N VAL A 190 1.15 22.06 12.50
CA VAL A 190 0.66 21.70 11.16
C VAL A 190 0.33 20.20 11.09
N LEU A 191 1.23 19.34 11.57
CA LEU A 191 1.04 17.89 11.59
C LEU A 191 -0.08 17.44 12.51
N ARG A 192 -0.53 18.23 13.49
CA ARG A 192 -1.69 17.88 14.32
C ARG A 192 -3.00 18.43 13.76
N GLU A 193 -2.97 19.61 13.14
CA GLU A 193 -4.19 20.32 12.72
C GLU A 193 -4.65 19.98 11.30
N VAL A 194 -3.77 19.65 10.35
CA VAL A 194 -4.21 19.20 9.02
C VAL A 194 -5.08 17.93 9.15
N PRO A 195 -6.16 17.73 8.38
CA PRO A 195 -6.94 16.49 8.49
C PRO A 195 -6.11 15.23 8.21
N GLN A 196 -6.53 14.08 8.77
CA GLN A 196 -6.01 12.79 8.34
C GLN A 196 -6.76 12.36 7.08
N ASN A 197 -6.06 12.28 5.96
CA ASN A 197 -6.66 11.97 4.66
C ASN A 197 -5.57 11.40 3.73
N ASP A 198 -5.90 10.35 2.96
CA ASP A 198 -5.00 9.66 2.03
C ASP A 198 -4.55 10.54 0.84
N HIS A 199 -5.29 11.63 0.58
CA HIS A 199 -4.97 12.62 -0.43
C HIS A 199 -4.03 13.73 0.09
N VAL A 200 -3.55 13.66 1.34
CA VAL A 200 -2.60 14.63 1.90
C VAL A 200 -1.17 14.11 1.88
N ILE A 201 -0.29 14.90 1.27
CA ILE A 201 1.16 14.72 1.27
C ILE A 201 1.76 15.80 2.18
N PHE A 202 2.77 15.45 2.97
CA PHE A 202 3.57 16.42 3.71
C PHE A 202 4.93 16.57 3.05
N GLU A 203 5.34 17.81 2.82
CA GLU A 203 6.66 18.12 2.31
C GLU A 203 7.48 18.79 3.41
N ALA A 204 8.59 18.15 3.78
CA ALA A 204 9.65 18.78 4.52
C ALA A 204 10.40 19.71 3.57
N GLY A 205 10.01 20.99 3.58
CA GLY A 205 10.52 22.00 2.66
C GLY A 205 12.02 22.26 2.83
N THR A 206 12.64 22.84 1.80
CA THR A 206 14.08 23.15 1.81
C THR A 206 14.55 23.87 3.09
N PRO A 207 13.87 24.92 3.61
CA PRO A 207 14.31 25.59 4.84
C PRO A 207 14.28 24.68 6.07
N LEU A 208 13.27 23.80 6.16
CA LEU A 208 13.12 22.89 7.28
C LEU A 208 14.25 21.85 7.31
N ILE A 209 14.55 21.26 6.15
CA ILE A 209 15.65 20.29 6.04
C ILE A 209 16.99 20.98 6.26
N LYS A 210 17.22 22.19 5.73
CA LYS A 210 18.46 22.92 5.97
C LYS A 210 18.67 23.26 7.45
N GLN A 211 17.60 23.52 8.19
CA GLN A 211 17.68 23.86 9.60
C GLN A 211 17.89 22.64 10.51
N PHE A 212 17.21 21.52 10.25
CA PHE A 212 17.16 20.38 11.19
C PHE A 212 17.73 19.07 10.61
N GLY A 213 18.15 19.07 9.35
CA GLY A 213 18.56 17.88 8.63
C GLY A 213 17.41 16.91 8.33
N LEU A 214 17.75 15.75 7.78
CA LEU A 214 16.79 14.70 7.43
C LEU A 214 16.14 14.01 8.64
N ASN A 215 16.65 14.24 9.87
CA ASN A 215 16.04 13.72 11.10
C ASN A 215 14.59 14.20 11.30
N VAL A 216 14.22 15.32 10.67
CA VAL A 216 12.83 15.82 10.70
C VAL A 216 11.83 14.81 10.15
N ILE A 217 12.24 13.94 9.22
CA ILE A 217 11.39 12.86 8.69
C ILE A 217 10.96 11.92 9.82
N GLY A 218 11.89 11.52 10.69
CA GLY A 218 11.60 10.69 11.86
C GLY A 218 10.64 11.36 12.84
N GLU A 219 10.79 12.66 13.07
CA GLU A 219 9.86 13.42 13.93
C GLU A 219 8.46 13.51 13.32
N ILE A 220 8.35 13.71 12.00
CA ILE A 220 7.07 13.66 11.30
C ILE A 220 6.42 12.28 11.46
N ARG A 221 7.19 11.18 11.31
CA ARG A 221 6.67 9.81 11.47
C ARG A 221 6.13 9.49 12.85
N LYS A 222 6.75 10.01 13.91
CA LYS A 222 6.25 9.84 15.28
C LYS A 222 4.85 10.44 15.46
N ILE A 223 4.54 11.53 14.76
CA ILE A 223 3.25 12.22 14.84
C ILE A 223 2.26 11.65 13.82
N ARG A 224 2.71 11.31 12.61
CA ARG A 224 1.92 10.75 11.51
C ARG A 224 2.63 9.54 10.88
N PRO A 225 2.40 8.32 11.41
CA PRO A 225 3.07 7.13 10.90
C PRO A 225 2.67 6.75 9.46
N ASN A 226 1.48 7.15 9.02
CA ASN A 226 0.90 6.76 7.73
C ASN A 226 1.02 7.81 6.61
N CYS A 227 1.50 9.02 6.89
CA CYS A 227 1.45 10.08 5.88
C CYS A 227 2.45 9.83 4.74
N PHE A 228 2.29 10.49 3.61
CA PHE A 228 3.33 10.51 2.59
C PHE A 228 4.30 11.68 2.86
N ILE A 229 5.61 11.44 2.93
CA ILE A 229 6.63 12.49 3.17
C ILE A 229 7.50 12.70 1.93
N VAL A 230 7.47 13.93 1.44
CA VAL A 230 8.43 14.48 0.47
C VAL A 230 9.56 15.16 1.22
N ALA A 231 10.81 14.85 0.89
CA ALA A 231 11.98 15.57 1.34
C ALA A 231 12.47 16.51 0.22
N ASP A 232 12.21 17.80 0.37
CA ASP A 232 12.58 18.82 -0.61
C ASP A 232 14.04 19.26 -0.43
N LEU A 233 14.96 18.44 -0.93
CA LEU A 233 16.40 18.74 -0.88
C LEU A 233 16.83 19.77 -1.91
N LYS A 234 16.09 19.87 -3.03
CA LYS A 234 16.52 20.56 -4.25
C LYS A 234 17.93 20.15 -4.67
N THR A 235 18.18 18.83 -4.65
CA THR A 235 19.47 18.23 -4.98
C THR A 235 20.00 18.79 -6.30
N LEU A 236 21.21 19.35 -6.28
CA LEU A 236 21.90 19.85 -7.48
C LEU A 236 23.09 18.97 -7.88
N ASP A 237 23.67 18.26 -6.92
CA ASP A 237 24.80 17.37 -7.11
C ASP A 237 24.65 16.12 -6.23
N THR A 238 25.43 15.07 -6.49
CA THR A 238 25.45 13.82 -5.70
C THR A 238 24.09 13.10 -5.64
N GLY A 239 23.36 13.10 -6.75
CA GLY A 239 21.97 12.65 -6.83
C GLY A 239 21.67 11.27 -6.22
N ASN A 240 22.55 10.29 -6.41
CA ASN A 240 22.41 8.97 -5.79
C ASN A 240 22.55 9.02 -4.26
N LEU A 241 23.54 9.76 -3.74
CA LEU A 241 23.78 9.85 -2.31
C LEU A 241 22.57 10.47 -1.60
N GLU A 242 22.08 11.61 -2.08
CA GLU A 242 20.98 12.33 -1.46
C GLU A 242 19.65 11.56 -1.52
N ALA A 243 19.33 10.91 -2.64
CA ALA A 243 18.16 10.03 -2.73
C ALA A 243 18.23 8.89 -1.70
N ARG A 244 19.40 8.25 -1.54
CA ARG A 244 19.61 7.19 -0.56
C ARG A 244 19.49 7.71 0.88
N MET A 245 19.99 8.92 1.16
CA MET A 245 19.88 9.52 2.49
C MET A 245 18.42 9.73 2.90
N VAL A 246 17.55 10.18 1.98
CA VAL A 246 16.11 10.31 2.26
C VAL A 246 15.46 8.97 2.53
N SER A 247 15.77 7.95 1.74
CA SER A 247 15.27 6.58 1.95
C SER A 247 15.70 6.04 3.32
N ASN A 248 16.97 6.19 3.69
CA ASN A 248 17.50 5.75 4.98
C ASN A 248 16.83 6.46 6.16
N ALA A 249 16.36 7.70 5.97
CA ALA A 249 15.62 8.47 6.97
C ALA A 249 14.13 8.12 7.05
N GLY A 250 13.62 7.27 6.16
CA GLY A 250 12.20 6.85 6.12
C GLY A 250 11.27 7.80 5.35
N GLY A 251 11.82 8.60 4.42
CA GLY A 251 11.04 9.44 3.52
C GLY A 251 10.47 8.65 2.34
N ASP A 252 9.35 9.09 1.77
CA ASP A 252 8.70 8.40 0.64
C ASP A 252 9.09 8.98 -0.72
N ALA A 253 9.56 10.22 -0.75
CA ALA A 253 10.02 10.88 -1.95
C ALA A 253 11.16 11.86 -1.66
N ALA A 254 12.03 12.04 -2.65
CA ALA A 254 13.10 13.03 -2.62
C ALA A 254 13.00 13.95 -3.84
N VAL A 255 13.37 15.22 -3.66
CA VAL A 255 13.34 16.25 -4.71
C VAL A 255 14.75 16.55 -5.24
N VAL A 256 14.93 16.42 -6.56
CA VAL A 256 16.08 16.90 -7.31
C VAL A 256 15.69 18.15 -8.11
N SER A 257 16.61 19.12 -8.21
CA SER A 257 16.39 20.28 -9.07
C SER A 257 16.50 19.89 -10.54
N GLY A 258 15.57 20.36 -11.37
CA GLY A 258 15.63 20.21 -12.82
C GLY A 258 16.76 21.02 -13.48
N LEU A 259 17.44 21.88 -12.72
CA LEU A 259 18.66 22.57 -13.15
C LEU A 259 19.95 21.76 -12.94
N ALA A 260 19.87 20.63 -12.24
CA ALA A 260 21.02 19.74 -12.09
C ALA A 260 21.46 19.16 -13.45
N PRO A 261 22.72 18.76 -13.62
CA PRO A 261 23.16 18.01 -14.79
C PRO A 261 22.25 16.79 -15.04
N VAL A 262 21.94 16.50 -16.31
CA VAL A 262 20.99 15.44 -16.66
C VAL A 262 21.48 14.07 -16.14
N GLU A 263 22.79 13.85 -16.11
CA GLU A 263 23.42 12.67 -15.54
C GLU A 263 23.18 12.54 -14.04
N THR A 264 23.21 13.65 -13.30
CA THR A 264 22.89 13.71 -11.87
C THR A 264 21.42 13.36 -11.63
N ILE A 265 20.50 13.94 -12.42
CA ILE A 265 19.07 13.63 -12.36
C ILE A 265 18.83 12.15 -12.68
N ALA A 266 19.49 11.61 -13.70
CA ALA A 266 19.38 10.20 -14.06
C ALA A 266 19.89 9.27 -12.94
N ALA A 267 21.00 9.62 -12.29
CA ALA A 267 21.53 8.88 -11.14
C ALA A 267 20.58 8.94 -9.93
N PHE A 268 20.01 10.11 -9.66
CA PHE A 268 19.00 10.32 -8.62
C PHE A 268 17.76 9.45 -8.84
N ILE A 269 17.18 9.45 -10.05
CA ILE A 269 15.99 8.67 -10.38
C ILE A 269 16.25 7.16 -10.23
N LYS A 270 17.41 6.69 -10.71
CA LYS A 270 17.81 5.28 -10.56
C LYS A 270 17.90 4.86 -9.10
N GLU A 271 18.52 5.70 -8.28
CA GLU A 271 18.72 5.39 -6.87
C GLU A 271 17.42 5.48 -6.06
N ALA A 272 16.59 6.50 -6.29
CA ALA A 272 15.26 6.60 -5.69
C ALA A 272 14.41 5.34 -5.97
N LYS A 273 14.37 4.88 -7.23
CA LYS A 273 13.69 3.64 -7.63
C LYS A 273 14.27 2.40 -6.95
N LYS A 274 15.59 2.29 -6.88
CA LYS A 274 16.29 1.18 -6.20
C LYS A 274 15.95 1.14 -4.70
N CYS A 275 15.82 2.31 -4.08
CA CYS A 275 15.41 2.47 -2.68
C CYS A 275 13.90 2.32 -2.43
N GLY A 276 13.07 2.23 -3.47
CA GLY A 276 11.62 2.11 -3.34
C GLY A 276 10.87 3.41 -3.01
N ILE A 277 11.54 4.56 -3.18
CA ILE A 277 10.98 5.91 -2.98
C ILE A 277 10.72 6.62 -4.33
N TYR A 278 9.93 7.68 -4.30
CA TYR A 278 9.60 8.48 -5.47
C TYR A 278 10.71 9.49 -5.76
N ALA A 279 11.08 9.63 -7.03
CA ALA A 279 11.87 10.76 -7.50
C ALA A 279 10.94 11.88 -7.96
N ILE A 280 11.15 13.07 -7.40
CA ILE A 280 10.48 14.32 -7.78
C ILE A 280 11.52 15.21 -8.46
N ILE A 281 11.19 15.77 -9.64
CA ILE A 281 11.98 16.84 -10.25
C ILE A 281 11.26 18.17 -10.02
N ASP A 282 11.91 19.09 -9.31
CA ASP A 282 11.45 20.49 -9.19
C ASP A 282 11.89 21.28 -10.43
N MET A 283 10.92 21.84 -11.17
CA MET A 283 11.14 22.59 -12.41
C MET A 283 11.32 24.10 -12.19
N LEU A 284 11.57 24.55 -10.96
CA LEU A 284 11.85 25.95 -10.67
C LEU A 284 13.00 26.46 -11.55
N ASN A 285 12.72 27.52 -12.31
CA ASN A 285 13.63 28.17 -13.26
C ASN A 285 14.11 27.29 -14.44
N VAL A 286 13.47 26.15 -14.70
CA VAL A 286 13.74 25.36 -15.91
C VAL A 286 12.97 25.93 -17.09
N ASP A 287 13.69 26.33 -18.16
CA ASP A 287 13.08 26.98 -19.33
C ASP A 287 12.22 26.03 -20.18
N GLU A 288 12.69 24.80 -20.42
CA GLU A 288 11.99 23.80 -21.24
C GLU A 288 11.74 22.47 -20.48
N PRO A 289 10.83 22.43 -19.48
CA PRO A 289 10.61 21.26 -18.63
C PRO A 289 10.30 19.97 -19.42
N ALA A 290 9.46 20.05 -20.46
CA ALA A 290 9.12 18.90 -21.29
C ALA A 290 10.33 18.32 -22.04
N LYS A 291 11.28 19.16 -22.44
CA LYS A 291 12.50 18.75 -23.15
C LYS A 291 13.48 18.05 -22.22
N LEU A 292 13.56 18.48 -20.97
CA LEU A 292 14.33 17.76 -19.94
C LEU A 292 13.79 16.33 -19.74
N ILE A 293 12.47 16.19 -19.58
CA ILE A 293 11.82 14.88 -19.47
C ILE A 293 12.04 14.03 -20.73
N GLU A 294 11.96 14.63 -21.92
CA GLU A 294 12.25 13.94 -23.18
C GLU A 294 13.70 13.47 -23.26
N SER A 295 14.65 14.26 -22.76
CA SER A 295 16.07 13.92 -22.74
C SER A 295 16.33 12.71 -21.84
N LEU A 296 15.76 12.69 -20.64
CA LEU A 296 15.81 11.54 -19.73
C LEU A 296 15.19 10.28 -20.35
N ALA A 297 14.04 10.43 -21.02
CA ALA A 297 13.37 9.33 -21.70
C ALA A 297 14.19 8.77 -22.86
N LYS A 298 14.87 9.62 -23.63
CA LYS A 298 15.80 9.19 -24.70
C LYS A 298 17.02 8.45 -24.15
N MET A 299 17.52 8.85 -22.98
CA MET A 299 18.70 8.23 -22.36
C MET A 299 18.42 6.83 -21.79
N GLY A 300 17.22 6.56 -21.28
CA GLY A 300 16.97 5.29 -20.56
C GLY A 300 15.51 4.85 -20.51
N GLY A 301 14.67 5.36 -21.39
CA GLY A 301 13.25 5.02 -21.48
C GLY A 301 12.49 5.29 -20.18
N ALA A 302 11.47 4.47 -19.91
CA ALA A 302 10.67 4.56 -18.69
C ALA A 302 11.49 4.41 -17.39
N ALA A 303 12.65 3.72 -17.45
CA ALA A 303 13.49 3.53 -16.28
C ALA A 303 14.11 4.85 -15.78
N LEU A 304 14.34 5.83 -16.66
CA LEU A 304 14.88 7.15 -16.32
C LEU A 304 13.83 8.27 -16.22
N LEU A 305 12.54 7.96 -16.33
CA LEU A 305 11.49 8.92 -16.04
C LEU A 305 11.23 9.02 -14.53
N PRO A 306 11.06 10.23 -13.96
CA PRO A 306 10.65 10.38 -12.57
C PRO A 306 9.20 9.91 -12.39
N GLN A 307 8.78 9.61 -11.17
CA GLN A 307 7.37 9.33 -10.88
C GLN A 307 6.55 10.60 -10.74
N TYR A 308 7.20 11.73 -10.45
CA TYR A 308 6.56 13.00 -10.12
C TYR A 308 7.40 14.15 -10.69
N VAL A 309 6.75 15.15 -11.28
CA VAL A 309 7.35 16.43 -11.66
C VAL A 309 6.60 17.59 -11.01
N GLU A 310 7.32 18.52 -10.40
CA GLU A 310 6.75 19.72 -9.79
C GLU A 310 6.94 20.94 -10.70
N MET A 311 5.84 21.53 -11.15
CA MET A 311 5.83 22.78 -11.91
C MET A 311 5.80 23.96 -10.93
N HIS A 312 7.00 24.36 -10.49
CA HIS A 312 7.18 25.40 -9.48
C HIS A 312 7.34 26.79 -10.12
N ARG A 313 6.44 27.71 -9.78
CA ARG A 313 6.55 29.12 -10.17
C ARG A 313 7.52 29.86 -9.25
N ALA A 314 8.44 30.63 -9.83
CA ALA A 314 9.29 31.54 -9.08
C ALA A 314 8.46 32.63 -8.38
N ILE A 315 8.87 32.99 -7.16
CA ILE A 315 8.23 34.00 -6.29
C ILE A 315 8.06 35.34 -7.01
N ASP A 316 9.06 35.78 -7.78
CA ASP A 316 9.02 37.05 -8.52
C ASP A 316 7.95 37.08 -9.63
N LYS A 317 7.56 35.90 -10.13
CA LYS A 317 6.50 35.73 -11.14
C LYS A 317 5.14 35.42 -10.51
N GLU A 318 5.00 35.33 -9.20
CA GLU A 318 3.70 35.18 -8.53
C GLU A 318 2.86 36.47 -8.63
N ALA A 319 3.52 37.63 -8.60
CA ALA A 319 2.87 38.94 -8.62
C ALA A 319 2.18 39.31 -9.95
N SER A 320 2.53 38.64 -11.06
CA SER A 320 2.01 38.96 -12.40
C SER A 320 0.63 38.37 -12.71
N GLY A 321 0.04 37.57 -11.81
CA GLY A 321 -1.35 37.07 -11.93
C GLY A 321 -1.60 35.99 -13.00
N GLU A 322 -0.74 35.84 -14.00
CA GLU A 322 -0.85 34.79 -15.01
C GLU A 322 -0.27 33.46 -14.50
N TYR A 323 -1.15 32.47 -14.33
CA TYR A 323 -0.79 31.10 -14.01
C TYR A 323 -0.21 30.39 -15.25
N SER A 324 1.09 30.57 -15.52
CA SER A 324 1.83 29.75 -16.48
C SER A 324 2.45 28.56 -15.75
N TRP A 325 1.80 27.40 -15.81
CA TRP A 325 2.24 26.15 -15.15
C TRP A 325 3.13 25.28 -16.03
N GLY A 326 3.81 25.90 -16.99
CA GLY A 326 4.46 25.20 -18.09
C GLY A 326 3.49 24.30 -18.87
N ASP A 327 4.02 23.25 -19.52
CA ASP A 327 3.23 22.37 -20.38
C ASP A 327 3.03 20.98 -19.77
N ILE A 328 2.10 20.90 -18.82
CA ILE A 328 1.68 19.66 -18.13
C ILE A 328 1.33 18.56 -19.14
N LYS A 329 0.59 18.92 -20.21
CA LYS A 329 0.13 17.99 -21.24
C LYS A 329 1.32 17.38 -22.00
N LYS A 330 2.33 18.20 -22.36
CA LYS A 330 3.55 17.69 -23.02
C LYS A 330 4.33 16.74 -22.12
N ILE A 331 4.50 17.04 -20.83
CA ILE A 331 5.20 16.14 -19.89
C ILE A 331 4.51 14.76 -19.83
N LYS A 332 3.19 14.76 -19.65
CA LYS A 332 2.40 13.51 -19.64
C LYS A 332 2.45 12.78 -20.98
N ALA A 333 2.42 13.51 -22.10
CA ALA A 333 2.53 12.93 -23.45
C ALA A 333 3.91 12.29 -23.69
N VAL A 334 5.00 12.88 -23.18
CA VAL A 334 6.33 12.26 -23.24
C VAL A 334 6.33 10.95 -22.46
N ALA A 335 5.80 10.92 -21.23
CA ALA A 335 5.74 9.70 -20.43
C ALA A 335 4.92 8.58 -21.09
N ALA A 336 3.78 8.93 -21.68
CA ALA A 336 2.90 7.99 -22.36
C ALA A 336 3.58 7.26 -23.53
N LYS A 337 4.47 7.94 -24.28
CA LYS A 337 5.26 7.31 -25.37
C LYS A 337 6.13 6.15 -24.89
N TYR A 338 6.47 6.11 -23.61
CA TYR A 338 7.29 5.08 -22.99
C TYR A 338 6.49 4.17 -22.05
N ASN A 339 5.15 4.16 -22.15
CA ASN A 339 4.26 3.40 -21.27
C ASN A 339 4.49 3.70 -19.77
N ALA A 340 4.84 4.95 -19.46
CA ALA A 340 5.06 5.44 -18.10
C ALA A 340 3.99 6.46 -17.72
N LYS A 341 3.76 6.60 -16.41
CA LYS A 341 2.90 7.63 -15.83
C LYS A 341 3.78 8.56 -14.98
N ILE A 342 3.56 9.87 -15.10
CA ILE A 342 4.20 10.90 -14.29
C ILE A 342 3.08 11.73 -13.66
N LEU A 343 3.11 11.84 -12.34
CA LEU A 343 2.29 12.81 -11.62
C LEU A 343 2.86 14.20 -11.84
N VAL A 344 2.02 15.17 -12.18
CA VAL A 344 2.47 16.55 -12.38
C VAL A 344 1.83 17.44 -11.33
N ALA A 345 2.65 18.11 -10.54
CA ALA A 345 2.21 19.04 -9.53
C ALA A 345 2.31 20.49 -9.99
N THR A 346 1.52 21.35 -9.35
CA THR A 346 1.64 22.80 -9.51
C THR A 346 1.91 23.45 -8.16
N ALA A 347 2.92 24.32 -8.13
CA ALA A 347 3.37 25.02 -6.93
C ALA A 347 3.58 26.52 -7.21
N GLY A 348 3.64 27.31 -6.14
CA GLY A 348 3.79 28.77 -6.19
C GLY A 348 2.44 29.51 -6.16
N GLY A 349 2.10 30.04 -4.99
CA GLY A 349 0.94 30.92 -4.80
C GLY A 349 -0.45 30.28 -4.99
N ILE A 350 -0.57 28.96 -4.89
CA ILE A 350 -1.87 28.27 -5.04
C ILE A 350 -2.84 28.67 -3.92
N ARG A 351 -4.06 29.03 -4.30
CA ARG A 351 -5.18 29.41 -3.42
C ARG A 351 -6.41 28.58 -3.80
N VAL A 352 -7.35 28.42 -2.86
CA VAL A 352 -8.56 27.59 -3.03
C VAL A 352 -9.27 27.83 -4.38
N PRO A 353 -9.54 29.08 -4.84
CA PRO A 353 -10.26 29.30 -6.10
C PRO A 353 -9.53 28.83 -7.37
N VAL A 354 -8.23 28.52 -7.27
CA VAL A 354 -7.38 28.15 -8.40
C VAL A 354 -7.24 26.64 -8.54
N VAL A 355 -7.61 25.88 -7.51
CA VAL A 355 -7.45 24.41 -7.47
C VAL A 355 -8.14 23.75 -8.65
N LYS A 356 -9.44 24.01 -8.87
CA LYS A 356 -10.18 23.46 -10.04
C LYS A 356 -9.54 23.80 -11.38
N LYS A 357 -8.98 25.00 -11.52
CA LYS A 357 -8.26 25.40 -12.74
C LYS A 357 -6.98 24.57 -12.93
N ALA A 358 -6.24 24.30 -11.85
CA ALA A 358 -5.04 23.45 -11.85
C ALA A 358 -5.36 22.02 -12.27
N LEU A 359 -6.40 21.45 -11.67
CA LEU A 359 -6.87 20.10 -12.00
C LEU A 359 -7.34 20.02 -13.46
N THR A 360 -8.11 21.01 -13.93
CA THR A 360 -8.57 21.08 -15.34
C THR A 360 -7.41 21.21 -16.33
N ALA A 361 -6.32 21.87 -15.94
CA ALA A 361 -5.09 21.94 -16.74
C ALA A 361 -4.30 20.62 -16.76
N GLY A 362 -4.68 19.65 -15.93
CA GLY A 362 -4.12 18.31 -15.85
C GLY A 362 -3.17 18.09 -14.69
N ALA A 363 -3.12 18.98 -13.69
CA ALA A 363 -2.34 18.75 -12.48
C ALA A 363 -2.93 17.56 -11.67
N ASP A 364 -2.05 16.72 -11.14
CA ASP A 364 -2.39 15.61 -10.24
C ASP A 364 -2.15 15.98 -8.77
N VAL A 365 -1.36 17.01 -8.51
CA VAL A 365 -1.03 17.48 -7.15
C VAL A 365 -1.05 19.00 -7.11
N VAL A 366 -1.61 19.56 -6.04
CA VAL A 366 -1.52 20.99 -5.73
C VAL A 366 -0.63 21.17 -4.51
N VAL A 367 0.48 21.90 -4.67
CA VAL A 367 1.43 22.19 -3.59
C VAL A 367 1.07 23.51 -2.96
N VAL A 368 0.84 23.49 -1.64
CA VAL A 368 0.34 24.63 -0.87
C VAL A 368 1.16 24.80 0.40
N GLY A 369 1.87 25.93 0.50
CA GLY A 369 2.61 26.31 1.70
C GLY A 369 1.82 27.24 2.61
N ARG A 370 2.21 28.53 2.65
CA ARG A 370 1.71 29.55 3.59
C ARG A 370 0.19 29.72 3.66
N ALA A 371 -0.56 29.40 2.60
CA ALA A 371 -2.02 29.47 2.64
C ALA A 371 -2.64 28.49 3.65
N ILE A 372 -1.91 27.41 4.00
CA ILE A 372 -2.27 26.46 5.06
C ILE A 372 -1.39 26.71 6.28
N THR A 373 -0.06 26.66 6.13
CA THR A 373 0.87 26.61 7.28
C THR A 373 0.92 27.89 8.11
N ALA A 374 0.60 29.04 7.51
CA ALA A 374 0.51 30.32 8.22
C ALA A 374 -0.93 30.72 8.58
N SER A 375 -1.92 29.85 8.34
CA SER A 375 -3.31 30.10 8.70
C SER A 375 -3.47 30.14 10.23
N LYS A 376 -4.41 30.97 10.70
CA LYS A 376 -4.86 30.93 12.10
C LYS A 376 -5.57 29.62 12.41
N ASP A 377 -6.30 29.10 11.42
CA ASP A 377 -7.01 27.82 11.44
C ASP A 377 -6.47 26.94 10.31
N ILE A 378 -5.51 26.08 10.63
CA ILE A 378 -4.84 25.20 9.66
C ILE A 378 -5.81 24.13 9.17
N LYS A 379 -6.65 23.61 10.07
CA LYS A 379 -7.62 22.56 9.76
C LYS A 379 -8.60 23.04 8.70
N ASN A 380 -9.31 24.14 8.94
CA ASN A 380 -10.30 24.68 8.01
C ASN A 380 -9.65 25.09 6.67
N ALA A 381 -8.43 25.65 6.71
CA ALA A 381 -7.70 25.99 5.50
C ALA A 381 -7.43 24.73 4.64
N ALA A 382 -6.90 23.66 5.24
CA ALA A 382 -6.64 22.41 4.53
C ALA A 382 -7.94 21.74 4.02
N GLU A 383 -9.00 21.71 4.82
CA GLU A 383 -10.31 21.18 4.42
C GLU A 383 -10.88 21.93 3.21
N SER A 384 -10.68 23.25 3.13
CA SER A 384 -11.11 24.05 1.98
C SER A 384 -10.39 23.67 0.68
N PHE A 385 -9.12 23.28 0.75
CA PHE A 385 -8.39 22.76 -0.42
C PHE A 385 -8.84 21.34 -0.77
N LEU A 386 -9.01 20.47 0.23
CA LEU A 386 -9.46 19.08 0.02
C LEU A 386 -10.85 19.02 -0.61
N ALA A 387 -11.77 19.91 -0.21
CA ALA A 387 -13.10 20.00 -0.80
C ALA A 387 -13.08 20.32 -2.30
N GLU A 388 -12.05 21.04 -2.78
CA GLU A 388 -11.89 21.36 -4.21
C GLU A 388 -11.21 20.23 -5.01
N LEU A 389 -10.67 19.19 -4.36
CA LEU A 389 -10.09 18.03 -5.03
C LEU A 389 -11.15 17.08 -5.61
N ASP A 390 -12.37 17.09 -5.06
CA ASP A 390 -13.50 16.25 -5.48
C ASP A 390 -13.15 14.75 -5.54
N SER A 391 -12.33 14.29 -4.58
CA SER A 391 -11.89 12.90 -4.49
C SER A 391 -12.88 12.06 -3.66
N GLU A 392 -13.34 10.94 -4.21
CA GLU A 392 -14.16 9.97 -3.48
C GLU A 392 -13.36 9.29 -2.36
N GLU A 393 -14.00 9.11 -1.19
CA GLU A 393 -13.43 8.28 -0.13
C GLU A 393 -13.44 6.81 -0.56
N ILE A 394 -12.30 6.15 -0.41
CA ILE A 394 -12.13 4.74 -0.75
C ILE A 394 -12.40 3.90 0.50
N ASP A 395 -13.26 2.89 0.39
CA ASP A 395 -13.40 1.88 1.45
C ASP A 395 -12.08 1.10 1.58
N GLN A 396 -11.49 1.16 2.77
CA GLN A 396 -10.21 0.52 3.10
C GLN A 396 -10.38 -0.84 3.79
N PHE A 397 -11.61 -1.23 4.12
CA PHE A 397 -11.89 -2.41 4.95
C PHE A 397 -12.29 -3.64 4.13
N ARG A 398 -12.78 -3.44 2.90
CA ARG A 398 -13.30 -4.52 2.05
C ARG A 398 -12.56 -4.56 0.72
N VAL A 399 -12.35 -5.77 0.22
CA VAL A 399 -11.92 -5.94 -1.16
C VAL A 399 -13.12 -5.60 -2.03
N MET A 400 -12.94 -4.86 -3.13
CA MET A 400 -14.05 -4.38 -3.96
C MET A 400 -15.00 -5.48 -4.47
N THR A 401 -14.59 -6.73 -4.47
CA THR A 401 -15.44 -7.87 -4.86
C THR A 401 -16.37 -8.37 -3.76
N ASP A 402 -16.26 -7.83 -2.54
CA ASP A 402 -17.11 -8.20 -1.40
C ASP A 402 -18.41 -7.34 -1.34
N PHE A 403 -18.76 -6.63 -2.42
CA PHE A 403 -19.94 -5.77 -2.56
C PHE A 403 -21.06 -6.35 -3.41
#